data_AF-Q5H332-F1
#
_entry.id   AF-Q5H332-F1
#
_cell.length_a   1.000
_cell.length_b   1.000
_cell.length_c   1.000
_cell.angle_alpha   90.00
_cell.angle_beta   90.00
_cell.angle_gamma   90.00
#
_symmetry.space_group_name_H-M   'P 1'
#
loop_
_entity.id
_entity.type
_entity.pdbx_description
1 polymer ?
#
loop_
_entity_poly.entity_id
_entity_poly.type
_entity_poly.pdbx_seq_one_letter_code
_entity_poly.pdbx_strand_id
1 'polypeptide(L)'
;MAHTQNADFFRQPLAEMIDPRHPLAVLARRLPWAQIEAVLAPHFARKVRAGRAVAQPDLFGPSVQVAGAGIVAAGRPRLPIRLMASLLDLKHAYKLSDEELVERWAQNVVWQHFSGMAFYQPRLPCDATQVGRFSVAIGEAGVEELLKATIERRPPKFE
;
A
#
# COMPACT_ATOMS: atom_id res chain seq x y z
N MET A 1 -7.95 9.74 29.07
CA MET A 1 -7.23 10.59 28.09
C MET A 1 -5.80 10.07 28.01
N ALA A 2 -5.48 9.27 27.00
CA ALA A 2 -4.14 8.74 26.79
C ALA A 2 -3.51 9.51 25.62
N HIS A 3 -2.86 10.63 25.92
CA HIS A 3 -1.92 11.22 24.98
C HIS A 3 -0.65 10.36 25.02
N THR A 4 -0.51 9.46 24.05
CA THR A 4 0.77 8.79 23.78
C THR A 4 1.74 9.84 23.24
N GLN A 5 2.32 10.64 24.13
CA GLN A 5 3.47 11.50 23.85
C GLN A 5 4.71 10.63 23.78
N ASN A 6 4.91 9.97 22.64
CA ASN A 6 6.23 9.50 22.23
C ASN A 6 6.34 9.68 20.71
N ALA A 7 5.96 10.86 20.23
CA ALA A 7 6.21 11.27 18.87
C ALA A 7 7.67 11.76 18.81
N ASP A 8 8.44 11.21 17.88
CA ASP A 8 9.83 11.61 17.58
C ASP A 8 10.03 13.12 17.74
N PHE A 9 10.63 13.54 18.87
CA PHE A 9 10.76 14.97 19.26
C PHE A 9 11.50 15.82 18.23
N PHE A 10 12.29 15.18 17.37
CA PHE A 10 13.11 15.81 16.34
C PHE A 10 12.44 15.87 14.96
N ARG A 11 11.26 15.26 14.77
CA ARG A 11 10.57 15.24 13.47
C ARG A 11 9.18 15.84 13.61
N GLN A 12 8.95 16.97 12.94
CA GLN A 12 7.61 17.54 12.85
C GLN A 12 6.67 16.57 12.10
N PRO A 13 5.48 16.28 12.66
CA PRO A 13 4.47 15.49 11.97
C PRO A 13 4.05 16.14 10.65
N LEU A 14 3.84 15.34 9.61
CA LEU A 14 3.38 15.84 8.31
C LEU A 14 2.05 16.60 8.41
N ALA A 15 1.18 16.22 9.36
CA ALA A 15 -0.09 16.89 9.60
C ALA A 15 0.06 18.35 10.05
N GLU A 16 1.20 18.72 10.64
CA GLU A 16 1.50 20.08 11.09
C GLU A 16 2.18 20.92 9.99
N MET A 17 2.79 20.25 8.99
CA MET A 17 3.52 20.90 7.90
C MET A 17 2.62 21.28 6.71
N ILE A 18 1.41 20.72 6.62
CA ILE A 18 0.50 20.89 5.49
C ILE A 18 -0.66 21.82 5.84
N ASP A 19 -1.19 22.53 4.83
CA ASP A 19 -2.45 23.24 5.00
C ASP A 19 -3.60 22.21 5.17
N PRO A 20 -4.34 22.22 6.30
CA PRO A 20 -5.47 21.32 6.51
C PRO A 20 -6.62 21.53 5.52
N ARG A 21 -6.65 22.67 4.83
CA ARG A 21 -7.65 22.98 3.77
C ARG A 21 -7.23 22.46 2.41
N HIS A 22 -6.01 21.94 2.25
CA HIS A 22 -5.56 21.39 0.99
C HIS A 22 -6.49 20.23 0.55
N PRO A 23 -6.96 20.19 -0.73
CA PRO A 23 -7.92 19.19 -1.20
C PRO A 23 -7.52 17.74 -0.91
N LEU A 24 -6.25 17.38 -1.13
CA LEU A 24 -5.70 16.05 -0.78
C LEU A 24 -5.70 15.76 0.73
N ALA A 25 -5.45 16.76 1.59
CA ALA A 25 -5.47 16.56 3.05
C ALA A 25 -6.90 16.33 3.55
N VAL A 26 -7.88 17.05 2.99
CA VAL A 26 -9.30 16.83 3.27
C VAL A 26 -9.74 15.47 2.77
N LEU A 27 -9.34 15.07 1.55
CA LEU A 27 -9.65 13.77 0.97
C LEU A 27 -9.06 12.62 1.80
N ALA A 28 -7.80 12.74 2.23
CA ALA A 28 -7.15 11.75 3.10
C ALA A 28 -7.97 11.42 4.35
N ARG A 29 -8.65 12.41 4.92
CA ARG A 29 -9.48 12.26 6.13
C ARG A 29 -10.88 11.73 5.84
N ARG A 30 -11.40 11.93 4.62
CA ARG A 30 -12.75 11.50 4.21
C ARG A 30 -12.76 10.09 3.62
N LEU A 31 -11.65 9.61 3.09
CA LEU A 31 -11.55 8.27 2.53
C LEU A 31 -11.66 7.21 3.63
N PRO A 32 -12.54 6.19 3.45
CA PRO A 32 -12.65 5.09 4.38
C PRO A 32 -11.48 4.11 4.18
N TRP A 33 -10.27 4.52 4.55
CA TRP A 33 -9.05 3.72 4.36
C TRP A 33 -9.17 2.32 4.95
N ALA A 34 -9.82 2.18 6.11
CA ALA A 34 -10.05 0.87 6.73
C ALA A 34 -10.90 -0.07 5.85
N GLN A 35 -11.90 0.45 5.13
CA GLN A 35 -12.72 -0.37 4.23
C GLN A 35 -11.93 -0.74 2.97
N ILE A 36 -11.20 0.22 2.41
CA ILE A 36 -10.33 0.00 1.25
C ILE A 36 -9.28 -1.08 1.57
N GLU A 37 -8.62 -0.98 2.73
CA GLU A 37 -7.65 -1.98 3.17
C GLU A 37 -8.29 -3.35 3.38
N ALA A 38 -9.52 -3.41 3.92
CA ALA A 38 -10.24 -4.67 4.11
C ALA A 38 -10.61 -5.34 2.78
N VAL A 39 -11.01 -4.58 1.76
CA VAL A 39 -11.33 -5.10 0.42
C VAL A 39 -10.05 -5.57 -0.29
N LEU A 40 -8.93 -4.87 -0.11
CA LEU A 40 -7.67 -5.19 -0.76
C LEU A 40 -6.87 -6.28 -0.03
N ALA A 41 -7.01 -6.43 1.29
CA ALA A 41 -6.25 -7.39 2.09
C ALA A 41 -6.31 -8.84 1.56
N PRO A 42 -7.44 -9.38 1.09
CA PRO A 42 -7.52 -10.73 0.50
C PRO A 42 -6.63 -10.92 -0.73
N HIS A 43 -6.49 -9.89 -1.59
CA HIS A 43 -5.62 -9.96 -2.78
C HIS A 43 -4.15 -10.07 -2.40
N PHE A 44 -3.79 -9.55 -1.21
CA PHE A 44 -2.45 -9.59 -0.66
C PHE A 44 -2.30 -10.63 0.46
N ALA A 45 -3.28 -11.51 0.68
CA ALA A 45 -3.12 -12.63 1.59
C ALA A 45 -2.05 -13.59 1.04
N ARG A 46 -1.17 -14.06 1.93
CA ARG A 46 -0.10 -14.98 1.56
C ARG A 46 -0.72 -16.31 1.10
N LYS A 47 -0.60 -16.64 -0.18
CA LYS A 47 -0.95 -17.98 -0.68
C LYS A 47 0.02 -18.98 -0.07
N VAL A 48 -0.43 -19.72 0.95
CA VAL A 48 0.27 -20.90 1.46
C VAL A 48 0.23 -21.94 0.35
N ARG A 49 1.40 -22.29 -0.21
CA ARG A 49 1.48 -23.45 -1.10
C ARG A 49 1.37 -24.69 -0.21
N ALA A 50 0.23 -25.38 -0.27
CA ALA A 50 0.12 -26.70 0.32
C ALA A 50 1.14 -27.60 -0.39
N GLY A 51 2.14 -28.07 0.36
CA GLY A 51 3.14 -28.99 -0.19
C GLY A 51 2.47 -30.28 -0.65
N ARG A 52 2.93 -30.82 -1.77
CA ARG A 52 2.45 -32.11 -2.26
C ARG A 52 3.18 -33.19 -1.47
N ALA A 53 2.42 -34.06 -0.79
CA ALA A 53 2.97 -35.27 -0.20
C ALA A 53 3.50 -36.16 -1.33
N VAL A 54 4.82 -36.34 -1.39
CA VAL A 54 5.48 -37.24 -2.32
C VAL A 54 5.94 -38.45 -1.51
N ALA A 55 5.34 -39.60 -1.75
CA ALA A 55 5.85 -40.86 -1.22
C ALA A 55 7.12 -41.22 -1.99
N GLN A 56 8.26 -41.20 -1.31
CA GLN A 56 9.53 -41.65 -1.89
C GLN A 56 9.89 -42.99 -1.24
N PRO A 57 10.24 -44.03 -2.01
CA PRO A 57 10.73 -45.26 -1.43
C PRO A 57 12.09 -45.00 -0.79
N ASP A 58 12.15 -45.17 0.53
CA ASP A 58 13.36 -45.03 1.35
C ASP A 58 13.79 -46.41 1.87
N LEU A 59 15.06 -46.55 2.26
CA LEU A 59 15.71 -47.79 2.71
C LEU A 59 15.05 -48.44 3.95
N PHE A 60 14.16 -47.73 4.66
CA PHE A 60 13.48 -48.18 5.87
C PHE A 60 11.95 -48.32 5.72
N GLY A 61 11.42 -48.31 4.49
CA GLY A 61 9.99 -48.39 4.20
C GLY A 61 9.44 -47.10 3.57
N PRO A 62 8.15 -47.06 3.17
CA PRO A 62 7.58 -45.91 2.47
C PRO A 62 7.53 -44.69 3.41
N SER A 63 8.41 -43.71 3.17
CA SER A 63 8.38 -42.42 3.86
C SER A 63 7.66 -41.38 2.99
N VAL A 64 6.70 -40.67 3.59
CA VAL A 64 6.00 -39.56 2.94
C VAL A 64 6.78 -38.29 3.23
N GLN A 65 7.49 -37.77 2.24
CA GLN A 65 8.14 -36.46 2.35
C GLN A 65 7.24 -35.40 1.72
N VAL A 66 6.94 -34.33 2.45
CA VAL A 66 6.14 -33.22 1.93
C VAL A 66 7.06 -32.30 1.13
N ALA A 67 7.05 -32.45 -0.20
CA ALA A 67 7.78 -31.57 -1.10
C ALA A 67 7.00 -30.27 -1.35
N GLY A 68 7.64 -29.12 -1.15
CA GLY A 68 7.06 -27.81 -1.46
C GLY A 68 6.15 -27.18 -0.39
N ALA A 69 6.05 -27.77 0.80
CA ALA A 69 5.44 -27.12 1.98
C ALA A 69 6.43 -26.12 2.58
N GLY A 70 6.67 -25.02 1.86
CA GLY A 70 7.48 -23.92 2.34
C GLY A 70 6.62 -22.71 2.65
N ILE A 71 6.62 -22.26 3.91
CA ILE A 71 6.31 -20.88 4.25
C ILE A 71 7.46 -20.05 3.66
N VAL A 72 7.35 -19.58 2.41
CA VAL A 72 8.40 -18.80 1.68
C VAL A 72 8.95 -17.71 2.59
N ALA A 73 10.14 -17.87 3.18
CA ALA A 73 10.69 -17.00 4.23
C ALA A 73 10.23 -15.55 4.09
N ALA A 74 9.64 -14.98 5.15
CA ALA A 74 8.98 -13.67 5.10
C ALA A 74 9.90 -12.64 4.45
N GLY A 75 9.73 -12.44 3.14
CA GLY A 75 10.50 -11.45 2.38
C GLY A 75 10.17 -10.06 2.88
N ARG A 76 10.92 -9.07 2.35
CA ARG A 76 10.78 -7.63 2.61
C ARG A 76 9.32 -7.26 2.97
N PRO A 77 9.09 -6.57 4.10
CA PRO A 77 7.73 -6.22 4.54
C PRO A 77 6.97 -5.59 3.38
N ARG A 78 5.76 -6.11 3.11
CA ARG A 78 4.91 -5.57 2.05
C ARG A 78 4.63 -4.10 2.39
N LEU A 79 4.74 -3.25 1.38
CA LEU A 79 4.41 -1.84 1.50
C LEU A 79 2.97 -1.69 2.04
N PRO A 80 2.68 -0.68 2.88
CA PRO A 80 1.33 -0.45 3.37
C PRO A 80 0.33 -0.38 2.21
N ILE A 81 -0.81 -1.07 2.34
CA ILE A 81 -1.85 -1.08 1.29
C ILE A 81 -2.31 0.35 0.98
N ARG A 82 -2.48 1.17 2.03
CA ARG A 82 -2.77 2.60 1.90
C ARG A 82 -1.74 3.36 1.06
N LEU A 83 -0.44 3.08 1.21
CA LEU A 83 0.61 3.72 0.40
C LEU A 83 0.40 3.37 -1.08
N MET A 84 0.22 2.09 -1.40
CA MET A 84 0.04 1.65 -2.78
C MET A 84 -1.26 2.17 -3.41
N ALA A 85 -2.37 2.13 -2.67
CA ALA A 85 -3.66 2.67 -3.11
C ALA A 85 -3.57 4.18 -3.39
N SER A 86 -2.94 4.93 -2.48
CA SER A 86 -2.76 6.38 -2.65
C SER A 86 -1.89 6.74 -3.85
N LEU A 87 -0.86 5.93 -4.16
CA LEU A 87 -0.02 6.12 -5.34
C LEU A 87 -0.83 5.91 -6.62
N LEU A 88 -1.73 4.91 -6.66
CA LEU A 88 -2.65 4.75 -7.80
C LEU A 88 -3.57 5.96 -7.95
N ASP A 89 -4.21 6.42 -6.87
CA ASP A 89 -5.07 7.60 -6.91
C ASP A 89 -4.32 8.84 -7.45
N LEU A 90 -3.10 9.07 -6.98
CA LEU A 90 -2.24 10.18 -7.43
C LEU A 90 -1.83 10.03 -8.90
N LYS A 91 -1.47 8.81 -9.33
CA LYS A 91 -1.16 8.51 -10.73
C LYS A 91 -2.32 8.87 -11.64
N HIS A 92 -3.53 8.45 -11.29
CA HIS A 92 -4.73 8.71 -12.08
C HIS A 92 -5.17 10.18 -12.03
N ALA A 93 -5.06 10.84 -10.87
CA ALA A 93 -5.46 12.24 -10.72
C ALA A 93 -4.55 13.21 -11.48
N TYR A 94 -3.24 12.95 -11.52
CA TYR A 94 -2.24 13.82 -12.16
C TYR A 94 -1.75 13.30 -13.52
N LYS A 95 -2.25 12.15 -13.99
CA LYS A 95 -1.87 11.50 -15.27
C LYS A 95 -0.35 11.30 -15.43
N LEU A 96 0.30 10.81 -14.38
CA LEU A 96 1.77 10.67 -14.33
C LEU A 96 2.23 9.26 -14.70
N SER A 97 3.50 9.13 -15.12
CA SER A 97 4.16 7.83 -15.21
C SER A 97 4.48 7.27 -13.82
N ASP A 98 4.81 5.97 -13.75
CA ASP A 98 5.18 5.34 -12.46
C ASP A 98 6.49 5.91 -11.91
N GLU A 99 7.42 6.29 -12.77
CA GLU A 99 8.71 6.91 -12.42
C GLU A 99 8.51 8.33 -11.89
N GLU A 100 7.76 9.17 -12.60
CA GLU A 100 7.52 10.56 -12.18
C GLU A 100 6.70 10.61 -10.89
N LEU A 101 5.75 9.68 -10.72
CA LEU A 101 4.96 9.54 -9.51
C LEU A 101 5.83 9.32 -8.26
N VAL A 102 6.77 8.38 -8.31
CA VAL A 102 7.60 8.05 -7.13
C VAL A 102 8.58 9.18 -6.80
N GLU A 103 9.10 9.86 -7.82
CA GLU A 103 9.99 11.01 -7.64
C GLU A 103 9.25 12.21 -7.04
N ARG A 104 8.08 12.55 -7.59
CA ARG A 104 7.28 13.67 -7.10
C ARG A 104 6.69 13.42 -5.72
N TRP A 105 6.39 12.15 -5.40
CA TRP A 105 5.98 11.76 -4.04
C TRP A 105 7.08 12.02 -3.01
N ALA A 106 8.34 11.73 -3.32
CA ALA A 106 9.46 11.95 -2.40
C ALA A 106 9.68 13.45 -2.08
N GLN A 107 9.27 14.33 -3.00
CA GLN A 107 9.41 15.78 -2.86
C GLN A 107 8.18 16.45 -2.24
N ASN A 108 7.00 15.80 -2.25
CA ASN A 108 5.74 16.44 -1.88
C ASN A 108 5.19 15.95 -0.53
N VAL A 109 5.24 16.83 0.48
CA VAL A 109 4.74 16.56 1.85
C VAL A 109 3.25 16.20 1.90
N VAL A 110 2.43 16.80 1.02
CA VAL A 110 0.98 16.54 0.98
C VAL A 110 0.70 15.13 0.47
N TRP A 111 1.49 14.66 -0.49
CA TRP A 111 1.36 13.32 -1.05
C TRP A 111 1.78 12.25 -0.04
N GLN A 112 2.82 12.53 0.74
CA GLN A 112 3.24 11.65 1.83
C GLN A 112 2.20 11.60 2.95
N HIS A 113 1.55 12.72 3.27
CA HIS A 113 0.46 12.73 4.24
C HIS A 113 -0.75 11.94 3.74
N PHE A 114 -1.14 12.15 2.47
CA PHE A 114 -2.25 11.43 1.84
C PHE A 114 -2.03 9.91 1.89
N SER A 115 -0.80 9.46 1.61
CA SER A 115 -0.40 8.05 1.66
C SER A 115 -0.28 7.46 3.07
N GLY A 116 -0.52 8.25 4.11
CA GLY A 116 -0.55 7.80 5.51
C GLY A 116 0.80 7.83 6.23
N MET A 117 1.78 8.56 5.70
CA MET A 117 3.04 8.77 6.41
C MET A 117 2.84 9.74 7.58
N ALA A 118 3.46 9.42 8.72
CA ALA A 118 3.46 10.31 9.89
C ALA A 118 4.52 11.41 9.78
N PHE A 119 5.66 11.10 9.16
CA PHE A 119 6.84 11.96 9.07
C PHE A 119 7.34 12.06 7.64
N TYR A 120 7.93 13.21 7.30
CA TYR A 120 8.52 13.45 5.99
C TYR A 120 9.69 12.49 5.73
N GLN A 121 9.69 11.88 4.54
CA GLN A 121 10.75 11.01 4.05
C GLN A 121 11.17 11.45 2.64
N PRO A 122 12.40 11.96 2.45
CA PRO A 122 12.90 12.39 1.14
C PRO A 122 13.34 11.22 0.25
N ARG A 123 12.88 9.99 0.52
CA ARG A 123 13.24 8.77 -0.21
C ARG A 123 12.06 8.31 -1.05
N LEU A 124 12.35 7.60 -2.13
CA LEU A 124 11.31 6.98 -2.95
C LEU A 124 10.50 5.97 -2.10
N PRO A 125 9.16 5.95 -2.25
CA PRO A 125 8.29 5.07 -1.46
C PRO A 125 8.49 3.60 -1.86
N CYS A 126 8.69 3.36 -3.15
CA CYS A 126 8.84 2.05 -3.75
C CYS A 126 9.57 2.16 -5.10
N ASP A 127 9.97 1.01 -5.66
CA ASP A 127 10.40 0.94 -7.05
C ASP A 127 9.18 1.18 -7.97
N ALA A 128 9.33 1.98 -9.02
CA ALA A 128 8.23 2.33 -9.95
C ALA A 128 7.51 1.09 -10.51
N THR A 129 8.24 0.00 -10.76
CA THR A 129 7.66 -1.26 -11.25
C THR A 129 6.68 -1.90 -10.26
N GLN A 130 6.77 -1.58 -8.97
CA GLN A 130 5.86 -2.10 -7.96
C GLN A 130 4.46 -1.50 -8.07
N VAL A 131 4.33 -0.27 -8.59
CA VAL A 131 3.03 0.39 -8.81
C VAL A 131 2.24 -0.36 -9.88
N GLY A 132 2.88 -0.64 -11.02
CA GLY A 132 2.29 -1.45 -12.09
C GLY A 132 1.95 -2.88 -11.63
N ARG A 133 2.85 -3.54 -10.90
CA ARG A 133 2.59 -4.89 -10.35
C ARG A 133 1.42 -4.90 -9.37
N PHE A 134 1.26 -3.84 -8.58
CA PHE A 134 0.16 -3.72 -7.63
C PHE A 134 -1.18 -3.57 -8.35
N SER A 135 -1.24 -2.71 -9.39
CA SER A 135 -2.42 -2.57 -10.25
C SER A 135 -2.85 -3.92 -10.86
N VAL A 136 -1.88 -4.68 -11.39
CA VAL A 136 -2.16 -6.03 -11.95
C VAL A 136 -2.62 -7.02 -10.88
N ALA A 137 -2.09 -6.93 -9.64
CA ALA A 137 -2.43 -7.86 -8.56
C ALA A 137 -3.86 -7.65 -8.01
N ILE A 138 -4.36 -6.41 -7.99
CA ILE A 138 -5.74 -6.11 -7.58
C ILE A 138 -6.74 -6.30 -8.73
N GLY A 139 -6.25 -6.27 -9.98
CA GLY A 139 -7.05 -6.39 -11.19
C GLY A 139 -7.78 -5.08 -11.53
N GLU A 140 -8.22 -4.96 -12.79
CA GLU A 140 -8.86 -3.73 -13.30
C GLU A 140 -10.11 -3.35 -12.47
N ALA A 141 -10.94 -4.33 -12.11
CA ALA A 141 -12.13 -4.11 -11.28
C ALA A 141 -11.78 -3.56 -9.88
N GLY A 142 -10.68 -4.02 -9.27
CA GLY A 142 -10.22 -3.53 -7.98
C GLY A 142 -9.63 -2.12 -8.05
N VAL A 143 -8.93 -1.78 -9.15
CA VAL A 143 -8.46 -0.41 -9.42
C VAL A 143 -9.67 0.52 -9.61
N GLU A 144 -10.65 0.11 -10.42
CA GLU A 144 -11.82 0.93 -10.71
C GLU A 144 -12.67 1.20 -9.47
N GLU A 145 -12.89 0.20 -8.62
CA GLU A 145 -13.63 0.36 -7.37
C GLU A 145 -12.92 1.33 -6.41
N LEU A 146 -11.58 1.23 -6.30
CA LEU A 146 -10.76 2.17 -5.53
C LEU A 146 -10.94 3.61 -6.07
N LEU A 147 -10.77 3.80 -7.38
CA LEU A 147 -10.88 5.12 -8.01
C LEU A 147 -12.29 5.69 -7.90
N LYS A 148 -13.32 4.86 -8.06
CA LYS A 148 -14.72 5.25 -7.90
C LYS A 148 -14.99 5.73 -6.48
N ALA A 149 -14.51 4.99 -5.49
CA ALA A 149 -14.61 5.36 -4.08
C ALA A 149 -13.89 6.69 -3.78
N THR A 150 -12.79 6.96 -4.47
CA THR A 150 -12.04 8.22 -4.38
C THR A 150 -12.77 9.39 -5.05
N ILE A 151 -13.28 9.21 -6.27
CA ILE A 151 -13.98 10.23 -7.05
C ILE A 151 -15.28 10.66 -6.35
N GLU A 152 -16.07 9.71 -5.84
CA GLU A 152 -17.32 9.99 -5.13
C GLU A 152 -17.11 10.90 -3.90
N ARG A 153 -15.97 10.75 -3.22
CA ARG A 153 -15.64 11.48 -1.99
C ARG A 153 -14.76 12.71 -2.24
N ARG A 154 -14.34 12.93 -3.48
CA ARG A 154 -13.49 14.05 -3.90
C ARG A 154 -14.23 15.38 -3.73
N PRO A 155 -13.67 16.38 -3.03
CA PRO A 155 -14.31 17.68 -2.93
C PRO A 155 -14.34 18.37 -4.32
N PRO A 156 -15.40 19.14 -4.63
CA PRO A 156 -15.61 19.74 -5.96
C PRO A 156 -14.56 20.80 -6.36
N LYS A 157 -13.74 21.31 -5.44
CA LYS A 157 -12.69 22.32 -5.69
C LYS A 157 -11.31 21.69 -5.96
N PHE A 158 -11.27 20.63 -6.75
CA PHE A 158 -10.03 19.90 -7.04
C PHE A 158 -9.38 20.34 -8.36
N GLU A 159 -9.80 21.47 -8.91
CA GLU A 159 -9.21 22.20 -10.04
C GLU A 159 -8.24 23.29 -9.55
#